data_AF-A0A7X5N6X5-F1
#
_entry.id   AF-A0A7X5N6X5-F1
#
_cell.length_a   1.000
_cell.length_b   1.000
_cell.length_c   1.000
_cell.angle_alpha   90.00
_cell.angle_beta   90.00
_cell.angle_gamma   90.00
#
_symmetry.space_group_name_H-M   'P 1'
#
loop_
_entity.id
_entity.type
_entity.pdbx_description
1 polymer ?
#
loop_
_entity_poly.entity_id
_entity_poly.type
_entity_poly.pdbx_seq_one_letter_code
_entity_poly.pdbx_strand_id
1 'polypeptide(L)' 'LEIVDHRTWVFMGDGCMMEGISHEAASLAGTWGLGKLVAFWDNNQISIDGNTAGWFSDNTPERFEAYGWHVIRDVDGH' A
#
# COMPACT_ATOMS: atom_id res chain seq x y z
N LEU A 1 18.09 -8.72 -26.07
CA LEU A 1 17.00 -7.91 -25.49
C LEU A 1 16.17 -8.85 -24.63
N GLU A 2 15.88 -8.50 -23.38
CA GLU A 2 14.83 -9.17 -22.63
C GLU A 2 13.48 -8.79 -23.24
N ILE A 3 12.65 -9.76 -23.58
CA ILE A 3 11.36 -9.52 -24.25
C ILE A 3 10.30 -9.06 -23.24
N VAL A 4 10.45 -9.46 -21.97
CA VAL A 4 9.52 -9.13 -20.88
C VAL A 4 10.27 -8.49 -19.74
N ASP A 5 10.28 -7.16 -19.73
CA ASP A 5 10.82 -6.35 -18.63
C ASP A 5 9.95 -5.09 -18.44
N HIS A 6 9.02 -5.14 -17.50
CA HIS A 6 8.17 -4.01 -17.14
C HIS A 6 7.83 -4.03 -15.65
N ARG A 7 7.30 -2.91 -15.17
CA ARG A 7 6.82 -2.71 -13.79
C ARG A 7 5.31 -2.58 -13.76
N THR A 8 4.74 -2.83 -12.60
CA THR A 8 3.34 -2.59 -12.28
C THR A 8 3.27 -1.52 -11.22
N TRP A 9 2.47 -0.48 -11.48
CA TRP A 9 2.28 0.66 -10.59
C TRP A 9 0.81 0.73 -10.20
N VAL A 10 0.52 1.06 -8.93
CA VAL A 10 -0.85 1.20 -8.43
C VAL A 10 -0.97 2.41 -7.51
N PHE A 11 -2.08 3.15 -7.66
CA PHE A 11 -2.50 4.17 -6.70
C PHE A 11 -3.61 3.62 -5.82
N MET A 12 -3.55 3.94 -4.53
CA MET A 12 -4.47 3.47 -3.51
C MET A 12 -4.66 4.54 -2.44
N GLY A 13 -5.81 4.53 -1.77
CA GLY A 13 -6.10 5.44 -0.66
C GLY A 13 -6.51 4.68 0.60
N ASP A 14 -6.93 5.41 1.63
CA ASP A 14 -7.32 4.85 2.93
C ASP A 14 -8.44 3.81 2.84
N GLY A 15 -9.41 4.02 1.94
CA GLY A 15 -10.46 3.04 1.65
C GLY A 15 -9.91 1.68 1.23
N CYS A 16 -8.92 1.66 0.33
CA CYS A 16 -8.25 0.43 -0.07
C CYS A 16 -7.49 -0.20 1.09
N MET A 17 -6.92 0.59 1.99
CA MET A 17 -6.15 0.10 3.13
C MET A 17 -7.02 -0.52 4.22
N MET A 18 -8.29 -0.11 4.32
CA MET A 18 -9.25 -0.69 5.27
C MET A 18 -9.86 -2.00 4.77
N GLU A 19 -10.00 -2.18 3.45
CA GLU A 19 -10.62 -3.37 2.88
C GLU A 19 -9.75 -4.62 3.05
N GLY A 20 -10.37 -5.73 3.52
CA GLY A 20 -9.66 -6.97 3.84
C GLY A 20 -8.93 -7.61 2.66
N ILE A 21 -9.42 -7.37 1.44
CA ILE A 21 -8.76 -7.85 0.22
C ILE A 21 -7.34 -7.26 0.04
N SER A 22 -7.06 -6.10 0.62
CA SER A 22 -5.71 -5.51 0.61
C SER A 22 -4.73 -6.33 1.46
N HIS A 23 -5.17 -6.88 2.59
CA HIS A 23 -4.36 -7.77 3.43
C HIS A 23 -4.02 -9.06 2.67
N GLU A 24 -5.02 -9.71 2.06
CA GLU A 24 -4.84 -10.94 1.30
C GLU A 24 -3.85 -10.75 0.14
N ALA A 25 -4.07 -9.72 -0.68
CA ALA A 25 -3.25 -9.45 -1.85
C ALA A 25 -1.82 -8.99 -1.48
N ALA A 26 -1.69 -8.07 -0.51
CA ALA A 26 -0.38 -7.56 -0.11
C ALA A 26 0.47 -8.61 0.62
N SER A 27 -0.15 -9.45 1.45
CA SER A 27 0.54 -10.59 2.11
C SER A 27 1.09 -11.58 1.09
N LEU A 28 0.29 -11.92 0.07
CA LEU A 28 0.73 -12.81 -1.01
C LEU A 28 1.86 -12.19 -1.84
N ALA A 29 1.73 -10.91 -2.22
CA ALA A 29 2.73 -10.21 -3.01
C ALA A 29 4.09 -10.12 -2.29
N GLY A 30 4.09 -9.91 -0.98
CA GLY A 30 5.29 -9.93 -0.16
C GLY A 30 5.91 -11.33 -0.09
N THR A 31 5.08 -12.36 0.14
CA THR A 31 5.53 -13.78 0.13
C THR A 31 6.15 -14.20 -1.20
N TRP A 32 5.61 -13.72 -2.32
CA TRP A 32 6.12 -14.01 -3.67
C TRP A 32 7.28 -13.10 -4.11
N GLY A 33 7.63 -12.09 -3.32
CA GLY A 33 8.73 -11.18 -3.64
C GLY A 33 8.53 -10.43 -4.95
N LEU A 34 7.33 -9.91 -5.20
CA LEU A 34 6.99 -9.19 -6.44
C LEU A 34 7.69 -7.81 -6.54
N GLY A 35 9.02 -7.77 -6.63
CA GLY A 35 9.84 -6.54 -6.55
C GLY A 35 9.69 -5.53 -7.69
N LYS A 36 8.88 -5.85 -8.72
CA LYS A 36 8.50 -4.91 -9.80
C LYS A 36 7.09 -4.32 -9.62
N LEU A 37 6.37 -4.71 -8.56
CA LEU A 37 5.13 -4.08 -8.12
C LEU A 37 5.47 -2.93 -7.16
N VAL A 38 4.96 -1.74 -7.45
CA VAL A 38 5.12 -0.56 -6.59
C VAL A 38 3.77 0.10 -6.38
N ALA A 39 3.43 0.36 -5.13
CA ALA A 39 2.19 0.99 -4.73
C ALA A 39 2.46 2.38 -4.14
N PHE A 40 1.65 3.35 -4.53
CA PHE A 40 1.60 4.66 -3.92
C PHE A 40 0.31 4.77 -3.13
N TRP A 41 0.46 4.98 -1.83
CA TRP A 41 -0.66 5.25 -0.93
C TRP A 41 -0.81 6.76 -0.77
N ASP A 42 -1.94 7.27 -1.23
CA ASP A 42 -2.41 8.63 -0.96
C ASP A 42 -2.83 8.73 0.52
N ASN A 43 -1.83 8.94 1.38
CA ASN A 43 -2.01 9.10 2.81
C ASN A 43 -2.44 10.53 3.14
N ASN A 44 -3.71 10.83 2.92
CA ASN A 44 -4.30 12.15 3.19
C ASN A 44 -5.21 12.19 4.44
N GLN A 45 -5.40 11.04 5.11
CA GLN A 45 -6.19 10.87 6.33
C GLN A 45 -7.70 11.19 6.17
N ILE A 46 -8.23 11.12 4.96
CA ILE A 46 -9.62 11.42 4.64
C ILE A 46 -10.27 10.25 3.90
N SER A 47 -11.42 9.79 4.38
CA SER A 47 -12.36 8.95 3.65
C SER A 47 -13.66 9.73 3.35
N ILE A 48 -14.66 9.06 2.78
CA ILE A 48 -15.97 9.68 2.50
C ILE A 48 -16.60 10.26 3.77
N ASP A 49 -16.43 9.59 4.91
CA ASP A 49 -16.99 10.02 6.21
C ASP A 49 -16.15 11.11 6.91
N GLY A 50 -15.06 11.55 6.28
CA GLY A 50 -14.17 12.59 6.80
C GLY A 50 -12.87 12.02 7.36
N ASN A 51 -12.36 12.63 8.44
CA ASN A 51 -11.07 12.26 9.01
C ASN A 51 -11.07 10.81 9.52
N THR A 52 -10.11 10.02 9.05
CA THR A 52 -10.07 8.57 9.27
C THR A 52 -9.64 8.15 10.67
N ALA A 53 -9.05 9.03 11.47
CA ALA A 53 -8.49 8.70 12.79
C ALA A 53 -9.51 8.09 13.78
N GLY A 54 -10.81 8.31 13.58
CA GLY A 54 -11.88 7.74 14.41
C GLY A 54 -12.15 6.25 14.19
N TRP A 55 -11.73 5.68 13.06
CA TRP A 55 -12.05 4.29 12.66
C TRP A 55 -10.92 3.57 11.91
N PHE A 56 -9.87 4.29 11.53
CA PHE A 56 -8.67 3.74 10.90
C PHE A 56 -7.44 4.42 11.51
N SER A 57 -6.90 3.75 12.54
CA SER A 57 -5.74 4.20 13.31
C SER A 57 -4.57 3.21 13.18
N ASP A 58 -4.51 2.47 12.07
CA ASP A 58 -3.45 1.50 11.81
C ASP A 58 -2.10 2.21 11.62
N ASN A 59 -1.03 1.55 12.05
CA ASN A 59 0.29 1.84 11.54
C ASN A 59 0.47 1.12 10.19
N THR A 60 -0.10 1.70 9.13
CA THR A 60 -0.05 1.13 7.77
C THR A 60 1.38 0.80 7.31
N PRO A 61 2.40 1.65 7.53
CA PRO A 61 3.79 1.29 7.22
C PRO A 61 4.26 0.00 7.91
N GLU A 62 4.06 -0.16 9.21
CA GLU A 62 4.46 -1.38 9.94
C GLU A 62 3.69 -2.61 9.46
N ARG A 63 2.41 -2.44 9.11
CA ARG A 63 1.59 -3.52 8.54
C ARG A 63 2.19 -4.06 7.23
N PHE A 64 2.64 -3.18 6.34
CA PHE A 64 3.27 -3.58 5.09
C PHE A 64 4.67 -4.16 5.28
N GLU A 65 5.46 -3.63 6.21
CA GLU A 65 6.74 -4.21 6.62
C GLU A 65 6.55 -5.66 7.14
N ALA A 66 5.49 -5.92 7.92
CA ALA A 66 5.14 -7.26 8.39
C ALA A 66 4.76 -8.23 7.26
N TYR A 67 4.23 -7.74 6.13
CA TYR A 67 4.01 -8.55 4.93
C TYR A 67 5.29 -8.79 4.13
N GLY A 68 6.41 -8.15 4.47
CA GLY A 68 7.67 -8.25 3.74
C GLY A 68 7.84 -7.21 2.63
N TRP A 69 7.07 -6.13 2.65
CA TRP A 69 7.24 -5.03 1.69
C TRP A 69 8.38 -4.09 2.10
N HIS A 70 9.04 -3.51 1.10
CA HIS A 70 9.87 -2.32 1.31
C HIS A 70 8.97 -1.08 1.37
N VAL A 71 9.03 -0.35 2.48
CA VAL A 71 8.21 0.85 2.71
C VAL A 71 9.09 2.09 2.73
N ILE A 72 8.69 3.10 1.96
CA ILE A 72 9.26 4.45 2.00
C ILE A 72 8.27 5.33 2.75
N ARG A 73 8.68 5.81 3.92
CA ARG A 73 7.83 6.57 4.86
C ARG A 73 7.98 8.08 4.61
N ASP A 74 6.97 8.84 5.06
CA ASP A 74 7.02 10.30 5.23
C ASP A 74 7.44 11.08 3.97
N VAL A 75 6.97 10.63 2.80
CA VAL A 75 7.20 11.31 1.52
C VAL A 75 6.26 12.52 1.41
N ASP A 76 6.81 13.69 1.09
CA ASP A 76 6.00 14.84 0.71
C ASP A 76 5.34 14.60 -0.66
N GLY A 77 4.01 14.60 -0.67
CA GLY A 77 3.19 14.26 -1.84
C GLY A 77 2.90 15.45 -2.77
N HIS A 78 3.40 16.65 -2.47
CA HIS A 78 3.10 17.89 -3.19
C HIS A 78 4.33 18.58 -3.79
#